data_AF-A0A939LVE9-F1
#
_entry.id   AF-A0A939LVE9-F1
#
_cell.length_a   1.000
_cell.length_b   1.000
_cell.length_c   1.000
_cell.angle_alpha   90.00
_cell.angle_beta   90.00
_cell.angle_gamma   90.00
#
_symmetry.space_group_name_H-M   'P 1'
#
loop_
_entity.id
_entity.type
_entity.pdbx_description
1 polymer ?
#
loop_
_entity_poly.entity_id
_entity_poly.type
_entity_poly.pdbx_seq_one_letter_code
_entity_poly.pdbx_strand_id
1 'polypeptide(L)'
;MRLHRTLRAAVLLGLGVVLYRVARERALGLGTTEAERMAPLPGDELLPEADLVATRAIDVDAPPEDVWPWLVQMGQGRGGFYSYEALENLLGLDIHNADRVHPEWQDLAVGDEVRLAAQAGLVAAVVEPDQALVLQGVAPVPADELDSCGAEGTDTGRGQGEAPFDFTWAFVLQPWGARGTRLLVRERYRYRAPWAGRMVEPVSWVSLLMTERMLRGIRDRAEQGRL
;
A
#
# COMPACT_ATOMS: atom_id res chain seq x y z
N MET A 1 25.67 -1.61 -44.19
CA MET A 1 25.45 -2.57 -43.08
C MET A 1 25.34 -1.92 -41.68
N ARG A 2 26.16 -0.94 -41.28
CA ARG A 2 26.09 -0.33 -39.93
C ARG A 2 24.79 0.45 -39.66
N LEU A 3 24.28 1.20 -40.66
CA LEU A 3 23.05 2.01 -40.54
C LEU A 3 21.78 1.18 -40.29
N HIS A 4 21.65 -0.01 -40.90
CA HIS A 4 20.49 -0.89 -40.66
C HIS A 4 20.54 -1.55 -39.27
N ARG A 5 21.73 -1.75 -38.69
CA ARG A 5 21.88 -2.28 -37.33
C ARG A 5 21.51 -1.21 -36.28
N THR A 6 21.94 0.03 -36.48
CA THR A 6 21.58 1.15 -35.58
C THR A 6 20.09 1.49 -35.65
N LEU A 7 19.49 1.47 -36.84
CA LEU A 7 18.06 1.73 -37.00
C LEU A 7 17.20 0.62 -36.36
N ARG A 8 17.58 -0.65 -36.54
CA ARG A 8 16.91 -1.78 -35.85
C ARG A 8 17.05 -1.69 -34.33
N ALA A 9 18.23 -1.34 -33.82
CA ALA A 9 18.44 -1.16 -32.38
C ALA A 9 17.58 -0.02 -31.81
N ALA A 10 17.48 1.11 -32.51
CA ALA A 10 16.62 2.22 -32.11
C ALA A 10 15.13 1.85 -32.10
N VAL A 11 14.66 1.11 -33.12
CA VAL A 11 13.28 0.63 -33.18
C VAL A 11 12.97 -0.36 -32.06
N LEU A 12 13.85 -1.33 -31.80
CA LEU A 12 13.67 -2.29 -30.71
C LEU A 12 13.69 -1.61 -29.34
N LEU A 13 14.57 -0.63 -29.14
CA LEU A 13 14.60 0.17 -27.93
C LEU A 13 13.29 0.96 -27.77
N GLY A 14 12.84 1.64 -28.83
CA GLY A 14 11.58 2.37 -28.82
C GLY A 14 10.37 1.49 -28.51
N LEU A 15 10.29 0.30 -29.13
CA LEU A 15 9.25 -0.68 -28.85
C LEU A 15 9.30 -1.17 -27.40
N GLY A 16 10.50 -1.45 -26.87
CA GLY A 16 10.69 -1.83 -25.48
C GLY A 16 10.19 -0.77 -24.51
N VAL A 17 10.47 0.50 -24.77
CA VAL A 17 9.97 1.64 -23.96
C VAL A 17 8.44 1.72 -24.01
N VAL A 18 7.82 1.58 -25.19
CA VAL A 18 6.35 1.60 -25.33
C VAL A 18 5.71 0.44 -24.57
N LEU A 19 6.21 -0.79 -24.74
CA LEU A 19 5.69 -1.96 -24.04
C LEU A 19 5.81 -1.82 -22.52
N TYR A 20 6.95 -1.30 -22.05
CA TYR A 20 7.17 -1.02 -20.63
C TYR A 20 6.14 -0.01 -20.09
N ARG A 21 5.91 1.10 -20.79
CA ARG A 21 4.97 2.15 -20.37
C ARG A 21 3.54 1.61 -20.29
N VAL A 22 3.10 0.85 -21.30
CA VAL A 22 1.77 0.21 -21.32
C VAL A 22 1.63 -0.81 -20.19
N ALA A 23 2.65 -1.64 -19.95
CA ALA A 23 2.63 -2.61 -18.86
C ALA A 23 2.53 -1.90 -17.50
N ARG A 24 3.32 -0.84 -17.30
CA ARG A 24 3.34 -0.04 -16.08
C ARG A 24 2.00 0.64 -15.81
N GLU A 25 1.38 1.24 -16.83
CA GLU A 25 0.05 1.87 -16.69
C GLU A 25 -1.01 0.84 -16.28
N ARG A 26 -1.02 -0.35 -16.90
CA ARG A 26 -1.93 -1.44 -16.51
C ARG A 26 -1.69 -1.93 -15.08
N ALA A 27 -0.43 -2.04 -14.69
CA ALA A 27 -0.04 -2.41 -13.34
C ALA A 27 -0.56 -1.44 -12.29
N LEU A 28 -0.43 -0.13 -12.53
CA LEU A 28 -0.92 0.91 -11.63
C LEU A 28 -2.45 0.97 -11.53
N GLY A 29 -3.16 0.49 -12.55
CA GLY A 29 -4.62 0.48 -12.63
C GLY A 29 -5.28 -0.89 -12.45
N LEU A 30 -4.57 -1.90 -11.91
CA LEU A 30 -5.03 -3.28 -11.94
C LEU A 30 -6.41 -3.44 -11.28
N GLY A 31 -7.35 -4.05 -12.02
CA GLY A 31 -8.72 -4.27 -11.53
C GLY A 31 -9.63 -3.04 -11.56
N THR A 32 -9.14 -1.86 -11.92
CA THR A 32 -9.93 -0.61 -11.99
C THR A 32 -10.43 -0.26 -13.39
N THR A 33 -11.56 0.43 -13.42
CA THR A 33 -12.05 1.18 -14.58
C THR A 33 -11.39 2.55 -14.67
N GLU A 34 -11.48 3.20 -15.84
CA GLU A 34 -10.99 4.57 -16.01
C GLU A 34 -11.72 5.56 -15.10
N ALA A 35 -13.04 5.38 -14.92
CA ALA A 35 -13.84 6.23 -14.05
C ALA A 35 -13.38 6.13 -12.59
N GLU A 36 -13.08 4.93 -12.09
CA GLU A 36 -12.57 4.71 -10.73
C GLU A 36 -11.17 5.33 -10.54
N ARG A 37 -10.31 5.31 -11.57
CA ARG A 37 -9.00 5.97 -11.51
C ARG A 37 -9.09 7.49 -11.42
N MET A 38 -10.07 8.07 -12.10
CA MET A 38 -10.26 9.53 -12.19
C MET A 38 -11.14 10.09 -11.06
N ALA A 39 -11.91 9.23 -10.37
CA ALA A 39 -12.76 9.64 -9.27
C ALA A 39 -11.93 10.10 -8.05
N PRO A 40 -12.33 11.19 -7.37
CA PRO A 40 -11.75 11.55 -6.08
C PRO A 40 -12.07 10.45 -5.05
N LEU A 41 -11.08 10.06 -4.25
CA LEU A 41 -11.24 9.14 -3.13
C LEU A 41 -10.83 9.84 -1.82
N PRO A 42 -11.42 9.43 -0.67
CA PRO A 42 -10.99 9.91 0.64
C PRO A 42 -9.47 9.83 0.81
N GLY A 43 -8.85 10.91 1.30
CA GLY A 43 -7.40 10.99 1.51
C GLY A 43 -6.60 11.54 0.32
N ASP A 44 -7.20 11.73 -0.86
CA ASP A 44 -6.52 12.38 -1.99
C ASP A 44 -6.06 13.81 -1.65
N GLU A 45 -6.81 14.51 -0.80
CA GLU A 45 -6.55 15.84 -0.29
C GLU A 45 -5.34 15.93 0.66
N LEU A 46 -4.92 14.80 1.25
CA LEU A 46 -3.74 14.75 2.12
C LEU A 46 -2.44 14.84 1.32
N LEU A 47 -2.46 14.41 0.05
CA LEU A 47 -1.33 14.47 -0.86
C LEU A 47 -1.76 14.85 -2.29
N PRO A 48 -2.19 16.11 -2.52
CA PRO A 48 -2.78 16.53 -3.78
C PRO A 48 -1.77 16.48 -4.95
N GLU A 49 -0.51 16.84 -4.68
CA GLU A 49 0.59 16.82 -5.65
C GLU A 49 1.39 15.51 -5.55
N ALA A 50 0.81 14.41 -6.04
CA ALA A 50 1.47 13.11 -6.08
C ALA A 50 2.19 12.89 -7.43
N ASP A 51 3.44 12.42 -7.37
CA ASP A 51 4.24 12.04 -8.54
C ASP A 51 3.85 10.66 -9.10
N LEU A 52 3.33 9.79 -8.23
CA LEU A 52 2.82 8.47 -8.62
C LEU A 52 1.52 8.19 -7.88
N VAL A 53 0.51 7.80 -8.65
CA VAL A 53 -0.77 7.30 -8.15
C VAL A 53 -1.01 5.92 -8.71
N ALA A 54 -1.26 4.94 -7.83
CA ALA A 54 -1.71 3.61 -8.19
C ALA A 54 -3.11 3.40 -7.60
N THR A 55 -4.08 3.05 -8.43
CA THR A 55 -5.43 2.70 -7.96
C THR A 55 -5.72 1.28 -8.40
N ARG A 56 -6.01 0.40 -7.45
CA ARG A 56 -6.35 -1.00 -7.69
C ARG A 56 -7.71 -1.30 -7.11
N ALA A 57 -8.40 -2.28 -7.67
CA ALA A 57 -9.70 -2.68 -7.16
C ALA A 57 -9.92 -4.18 -7.25
N ILE A 58 -10.73 -4.70 -6.32
CA ILE A 58 -11.19 -6.07 -6.33
C ILE A 58 -12.65 -6.11 -5.91
N ASP A 59 -13.39 -7.07 -6.48
CA ASP A 59 -14.74 -7.39 -6.06
C ASP A 59 -14.70 -8.43 -4.95
N VAL A 60 -15.51 -8.21 -3.92
CA VAL A 60 -15.67 -9.08 -2.74
C VAL A 60 -17.14 -9.43 -2.60
N ASP A 61 -17.49 -10.72 -2.53
CA ASP A 61 -18.86 -11.18 -2.28
C ASP A 61 -19.22 -11.18 -0.78
N ALA A 62 -18.96 -10.04 -0.14
CA ALA A 62 -19.33 -9.76 1.23
C ALA A 62 -19.70 -8.27 1.36
N PRO A 63 -20.62 -7.92 2.24
CA PRO A 63 -20.99 -6.53 2.47
C PRO A 63 -19.86 -5.78 3.21
N PRO A 64 -19.82 -4.43 3.17
CA PRO A 64 -18.71 -3.67 3.72
C PRO A 64 -18.43 -3.95 5.20
N GLU A 65 -19.47 -4.21 5.99
CA GLU A 65 -19.38 -4.55 7.42
C GLU A 65 -18.62 -5.85 7.70
N ASP A 66 -18.56 -6.78 6.73
CA ASP A 66 -17.80 -8.03 6.84
C ASP A 66 -16.35 -7.86 6.35
N VAL A 67 -16.09 -6.85 5.50
CA VAL A 67 -14.75 -6.53 4.97
C VAL A 67 -13.99 -5.63 5.93
N TRP A 68 -14.68 -4.66 6.54
CA TRP A 68 -14.11 -3.62 7.39
C TRP A 68 -13.24 -4.14 8.54
N PRO A 69 -13.64 -5.17 9.32
CA PRO A 69 -12.83 -5.67 10.43
C PRO A 69 -11.45 -6.19 10.00
N TRP A 70 -11.36 -6.75 8.79
CA TRP A 70 -10.10 -7.22 8.23
C TRP A 70 -9.17 -6.05 7.86
N LEU A 71 -9.72 -4.94 7.37
CA LEU A 71 -8.96 -3.72 7.09
C LEU A 71 -8.44 -3.08 8.37
N VAL A 72 -9.33 -2.90 9.35
CA VAL A 72 -9.02 -2.21 10.60
C VAL A 72 -7.87 -2.89 11.34
N GLN A 73 -7.84 -4.22 11.36
CA GLN A 73 -6.83 -4.97 12.08
C GLN A 73 -5.50 -5.15 11.33
N MET A 74 -5.36 -4.60 10.12
CA MET A 74 -4.09 -4.68 9.38
C MET A 74 -2.95 -4.03 10.16
N GLY A 75 -1.76 -4.62 10.06
CA GLY A 75 -0.55 -4.10 10.69
C GLY A 75 0.40 -5.19 11.18
N GLN A 76 1.70 -4.89 11.17
CA GLN A 76 2.73 -5.68 11.82
C GLN A 76 2.47 -5.71 13.34
N GLY A 77 2.47 -6.91 13.93
CA GLY A 77 2.06 -7.12 15.34
C GLY A 77 0.54 -7.07 15.58
N ARG A 78 -0.26 -6.93 14.51
CA ARG A 78 -1.73 -7.03 14.52
C ARG A 78 -2.17 -8.21 13.65
N GLY A 79 -3.15 -8.03 12.76
CA GLY A 79 -3.67 -9.07 11.87
C GLY A 79 -2.79 -9.39 10.64
N GLY A 80 -1.64 -8.72 10.50
CA GLY A 80 -0.77 -8.83 9.33
C GLY A 80 -1.30 -8.06 8.11
N PHE A 81 -0.75 -8.37 6.94
CA PHE A 81 -1.15 -7.75 5.66
C PHE A 81 -1.80 -8.75 4.69
N TYR A 82 -2.07 -9.97 5.14
CA TYR A 82 -2.74 -11.02 4.36
C TYR A 82 -2.06 -11.34 3.01
N SER A 83 -0.76 -11.03 2.90
CA SER A 83 0.07 -11.20 1.71
C SER A 83 1.03 -12.40 1.87
N TYR A 84 2.27 -12.29 1.41
CA TYR A 84 3.22 -13.40 1.42
C TYR A 84 4.01 -13.43 2.72
N GLU A 85 3.40 -14.04 3.75
CA GLU A 85 4.01 -14.22 5.08
C GLU A 85 5.45 -14.74 5.01
N ALA A 86 5.72 -15.72 4.14
CA ALA A 86 7.05 -16.28 3.95
C ALA A 86 8.06 -15.32 3.30
N LEU A 87 7.62 -14.42 2.41
CA LEU A 87 8.50 -13.43 1.77
C LEU A 87 8.76 -12.26 2.71
N GLU A 88 7.75 -11.84 3.46
CA GLU A 88 7.82 -10.82 4.49
C GLU A 88 8.76 -11.25 5.63
N ASN A 89 8.64 -12.49 6.10
CA ASN A 89 9.53 -13.04 7.13
C ASN A 89 10.94 -13.34 6.59
N LEU A 90 11.09 -13.63 5.30
CA LEU A 90 12.40 -13.70 4.63
C LEU A 90 13.10 -12.33 4.59
N LEU A 91 12.34 -11.24 4.56
CA LEU A 91 12.84 -9.86 4.70
C LEU A 91 12.97 -9.41 6.17
N GLY A 92 12.70 -10.30 7.13
CA GLY A 92 12.83 -10.03 8.56
C GLY A 92 11.69 -9.21 9.17
N LEU A 93 10.51 -9.20 8.55
CA LEU A 93 9.37 -8.35 8.96
C LEU A 93 8.47 -8.96 10.05
N ASP A 94 8.68 -10.21 10.47
CA ASP A 94 7.93 -10.90 11.55
C ASP A 94 6.40 -10.71 11.47
N ILE A 95 5.84 -10.83 10.27
CA ILE A 95 4.40 -10.71 10.00
C ILE A 95 3.75 -12.09 10.23
N HIS A 96 2.63 -12.07 10.96
CA HIS A 96 1.78 -13.23 11.21
C HIS A 96 0.36 -12.87 10.77
N ASN A 97 -0.18 -13.60 9.80
CA ASN A 97 -1.52 -13.30 9.30
C ASN A 97 -2.57 -13.87 10.23
N ALA A 98 -3.54 -13.04 10.64
CA ALA A 98 -4.69 -13.52 11.39
C ALA A 98 -5.69 -14.22 10.47
N ASP A 99 -6.19 -15.37 10.92
CA ASP A 99 -7.25 -16.11 10.22
C ASP A 99 -8.64 -15.88 10.83
N ARG A 100 -8.73 -14.96 11.79
CA ARG A 100 -9.99 -14.52 12.40
C ARG A 100 -9.96 -13.03 12.70
N VAL A 101 -11.14 -12.46 12.92
CA VAL A 101 -11.28 -11.09 13.43
C VAL A 101 -10.98 -11.08 14.93
N HIS A 102 -10.09 -10.18 15.34
CA HIS A 102 -9.65 -10.02 16.72
C HIS A 102 -10.27 -8.76 17.35
N PRO A 103 -11.12 -8.88 18.38
CA PRO A 103 -11.79 -7.74 19.02
C PRO A 103 -10.83 -6.66 19.53
N GLU A 104 -9.66 -7.06 20.01
CA GLU A 104 -8.62 -6.18 20.55
C GLU A 104 -8.03 -5.19 19.53
N TRP A 105 -8.27 -5.40 18.24
CA TRP A 105 -7.75 -4.55 17.18
C TRP A 105 -8.82 -3.72 16.48
N GLN A 106 -10.09 -3.80 16.89
CA GLN A 106 -11.20 -3.17 16.17
C GLN A 106 -11.43 -1.69 16.52
N ASP A 107 -10.89 -1.23 17.65
CA ASP A 107 -11.04 0.15 18.11
C ASP A 107 -9.93 1.06 17.55
N LEU A 108 -9.75 1.07 16.21
CA LEU A 108 -8.80 1.97 15.55
C LEU A 108 -9.41 3.37 15.39
N ALA A 109 -8.71 4.39 15.86
CA ALA A 109 -9.12 5.78 15.77
C ALA A 109 -8.17 6.60 14.88
N VAL A 110 -8.64 7.76 14.43
CA VAL A 110 -7.80 8.75 13.76
C VAL A 110 -6.67 9.18 14.70
N GLY A 111 -5.43 9.13 14.20
CA GLY A 111 -4.21 9.41 14.96
C GLY A 111 -3.45 8.16 15.40
N ASP A 112 -4.07 6.98 15.39
CA ASP A 112 -3.41 5.74 15.80
C ASP A 112 -2.33 5.29 14.82
N GLU A 113 -1.26 4.71 15.34
CA GLU A 113 -0.14 4.17 14.56
C GLU A 113 -0.45 2.76 14.04
N VAL A 114 -0.28 2.55 12.74
CA VAL A 114 -0.34 1.25 12.05
C VAL A 114 1.02 0.98 11.41
N ARG A 115 1.72 -0.06 11.89
CA ARG A 115 3.07 -0.40 11.42
C ARG A 115 3.03 -1.28 10.17
N LEU A 116 3.69 -0.85 9.10
CA LEU A 116 3.97 -1.68 7.91
C LEU A 116 5.17 -2.61 8.13
N ALA A 117 6.18 -2.10 8.82
CA ALA A 117 7.42 -2.78 9.14
C ALA A 117 8.02 -2.12 10.40
N ALA A 118 9.03 -2.76 11.00
CA ALA A 118 9.62 -2.28 12.24
C ALA A 118 10.18 -0.84 12.14
N GLN A 119 10.46 -0.38 10.92
CA GLN A 119 10.97 0.97 10.62
C GLN A 119 10.01 1.83 9.77
N ALA A 120 8.75 1.39 9.56
CA ALA A 120 7.78 2.08 8.73
C ALA A 120 6.40 2.12 9.42
N GLY A 121 6.18 3.18 10.21
CA GLY A 121 4.89 3.50 10.80
C GLY A 121 4.03 4.36 9.88
N LEU A 122 2.74 4.05 9.81
CA LEU A 122 1.72 4.92 9.23
C LEU A 122 0.80 5.41 10.34
N VAL A 123 0.15 6.55 10.14
CA VAL A 123 -0.91 7.04 11.03
C VAL A 123 -2.25 6.96 10.33
N ALA A 124 -3.28 6.51 11.04
CA ALA A 124 -4.66 6.55 10.57
C ALA A 124 -5.11 8.02 10.45
N ALA A 125 -5.14 8.54 9.22
CA ALA A 125 -5.54 9.92 8.95
C ALA A 125 -7.06 10.07 8.79
N VAL A 126 -7.72 9.04 8.24
CA VAL A 126 -9.17 8.98 8.11
C VAL A 126 -9.64 7.58 8.51
N VAL A 127 -10.65 7.52 9.38
CA VAL A 127 -11.33 6.28 9.76
C VAL A 127 -12.83 6.52 9.69
N GLU A 128 -13.44 6.05 8.62
CA GLU A 128 -14.88 6.06 8.37
C GLU A 128 -15.37 4.61 8.34
N PRO A 129 -16.03 4.14 9.42
CA PRO A 129 -16.50 2.75 9.51
C PRO A 129 -17.25 2.29 8.28
N ASP A 130 -16.91 1.08 7.82
CA ASP A 130 -17.49 0.39 6.65
C ASP A 130 -17.37 1.15 5.32
N GLN A 131 -16.57 2.22 5.26
CA GLN A 131 -16.48 3.11 4.11
C GLN A 131 -15.04 3.41 3.69
N ALA A 132 -14.21 3.94 4.60
CA ALA A 132 -12.88 4.38 4.23
C ALA A 132 -11.89 4.30 5.39
N LEU A 133 -10.71 3.74 5.12
CA LEU A 133 -9.54 3.81 5.98
C LEU A 133 -8.40 4.42 5.20
N VAL A 134 -7.86 5.54 5.67
CA VAL A 134 -6.71 6.21 5.04
C VAL A 134 -5.54 6.22 6.03
N LEU A 135 -4.44 5.63 5.61
CA LEU A 135 -3.18 5.61 6.33
C LEU A 135 -2.19 6.57 5.67
N GLN A 136 -1.50 7.38 6.46
CA GLN A 136 -0.50 8.33 6.00
C GLN A 136 0.87 7.97 6.57
N GLY A 137 1.89 7.92 5.71
CA GLY A 137 3.26 7.72 6.13
C GLY A 137 3.74 8.90 6.96
N VAL A 138 4.18 8.60 8.18
CA VAL A 138 4.95 9.55 8.99
C VAL A 138 6.42 9.29 8.71
N ALA A 139 7.23 10.34 8.51
CA ALA A 139 8.67 10.17 8.46
C ALA A 139 9.13 9.41 9.72
N PRO A 140 10.17 8.56 9.63
CA PRO A 140 10.58 7.74 10.77
C PRO A 140 10.77 8.60 12.01
N VAL A 141 10.11 8.19 13.11
CA VAL A 141 10.28 8.80 14.42
C VAL A 141 11.76 8.74 14.76
N PRO A 142 12.41 9.88 15.06
CA PRO A 142 13.81 9.90 15.48
C PRO A 142 14.00 8.96 16.67
N ALA A 143 15.09 8.18 16.69
CA ALA A 143 15.39 7.24 17.78
C ALA A 143 15.39 7.91 19.17
N ASP A 144 15.59 9.21 19.19
CA ASP A 144 15.59 10.14 20.30
C ASP A 144 14.23 10.32 21.00
N GLU A 145 13.09 10.00 20.39
CA GLU A 145 11.79 9.99 21.09
C GLU A 145 11.47 8.62 21.76
N LEU A 146 12.14 7.54 21.34
CA LEU A 146 12.07 6.21 21.98
C LEU A 146 12.90 6.15 23.28
N ASP A 147 13.82 7.08 23.49
CA ASP A 147 14.63 7.20 24.72
C ASP A 147 13.83 7.71 25.94
N SER A 148 12.54 8.04 25.79
CA SER A 148 11.65 8.32 26.93
C SER A 148 11.37 7.08 27.81
N CYS A 149 11.73 5.89 27.33
CA CYS A 149 11.80 4.65 28.11
C CYS A 149 13.26 4.20 28.25
N GLY A 150 14.03 4.94 29.05
CA GLY A 150 15.44 4.74 29.39
C GLY A 150 16.02 3.34 29.15
N ALA A 151 16.86 3.23 28.11
CA ALA A 151 17.86 2.19 27.97
C ALA A 151 19.12 2.80 27.35
N GLU A 152 20.20 2.83 28.12
CA GLU A 152 21.49 3.43 27.76
C GLU A 152 22.19 2.69 26.61
N GLY A 153 22.71 3.47 25.65
CA GLY A 153 23.98 3.19 24.97
C GLY A 153 23.92 2.47 23.62
N THR A 154 24.19 3.18 22.53
CA THR A 154 25.49 3.11 21.81
C THR A 154 25.48 4.01 20.57
N ASP A 155 26.56 4.78 20.45
CA ASP A 155 26.87 5.68 19.35
C ASP A 155 27.18 4.91 18.06
N THR A 156 26.27 4.98 17.08
CA THR A 156 26.60 4.78 15.66
C THR A 156 25.89 5.81 14.81
N GLY A 157 26.55 6.96 14.61
CA GLY A 157 26.21 7.91 13.57
C GLY A 157 26.19 7.27 12.18
N ARG A 158 25.00 7.09 11.63
CA ARG A 158 24.74 6.91 10.19
C ARG A 158 23.46 7.69 9.88
N GLY A 159 23.59 8.77 9.12
CA GLY A 159 22.57 9.81 8.94
C GLY A 159 21.15 9.29 8.81
N GLN A 160 20.31 9.67 9.78
CA GLN A 160 18.87 9.48 9.79
C GLN A 160 18.28 10.41 8.72
N GLY A 161 18.13 9.88 7.51
CA GLY A 161 17.47 10.60 6.41
C GLY A 161 15.97 10.60 6.62
N GLU A 162 15.35 11.78 6.51
CA GLU A 162 13.91 11.89 6.26
C GLU A 162 13.50 10.88 5.18
N ALA A 163 12.32 10.26 5.34
CA ALA A 163 11.80 9.34 4.33
C ALA A 163 11.85 10.01 2.95
N PRO A 164 12.41 9.36 1.92
CA PRO A 164 12.65 10.01 0.62
C PRO A 164 11.37 10.29 -0.18
N PHE A 165 10.21 9.95 0.38
CA PHE A 165 8.89 10.17 -0.17
C PHE A 165 7.84 10.38 0.93
N ASP A 166 6.81 11.16 0.62
CA ASP A 166 5.53 11.12 1.34
C ASP A 166 4.64 10.04 0.72
N PHE A 167 3.83 9.40 1.56
CA PHE A 167 2.99 8.27 1.16
C PHE A 167 1.60 8.36 1.80
N THR A 168 0.57 8.10 1.02
CA THR A 168 -0.79 7.87 1.53
C THR A 168 -1.35 6.58 0.94
N TRP A 169 -2.07 5.85 1.77
CA TRP A 169 -2.70 4.58 1.42
C TRP A 169 -4.16 4.59 1.83
N ALA A 170 -5.04 4.72 0.85
CA ALA A 170 -6.48 4.75 1.05
C ALA A 170 -7.10 3.40 0.69
N PHE A 171 -7.95 2.89 1.56
CA PHE A 171 -8.83 1.74 1.36
C PHE A 171 -10.26 2.25 1.39
N VAL A 172 -11.00 2.03 0.30
CA VAL A 172 -12.36 2.54 0.14
C VAL A 172 -13.28 1.38 -0.21
N LEU A 173 -14.31 1.18 0.61
CA LEU A 173 -15.35 0.18 0.44
C LEU A 173 -16.56 0.82 -0.23
N GLN A 174 -16.87 0.40 -1.45
CA GLN A 174 -18.07 0.83 -2.16
C GLN A 174 -19.05 -0.35 -2.27
N PRO A 175 -20.29 -0.22 -1.77
CA PRO A 175 -21.30 -1.25 -1.97
C PRO A 175 -21.50 -1.55 -3.46
N TRP A 176 -21.53 -2.83 -3.83
CA TRP A 176 -21.75 -3.28 -5.20
C TRP A 176 -22.73 -4.44 -5.27
N GLY A 177 -23.74 -4.30 -6.13
CA GLY A 177 -24.84 -5.27 -6.22
C GLY A 177 -25.69 -5.27 -4.95
N ALA A 178 -26.30 -6.42 -4.62
CA ALA A 178 -27.20 -6.53 -3.48
C ALA A 178 -26.47 -6.69 -2.12
N ARG A 179 -25.29 -7.31 -2.11
CA ARG A 179 -24.52 -7.63 -0.88
C ARG A 179 -23.00 -7.75 -1.12
N GLY A 180 -22.48 -7.25 -2.24
CA GLY A 180 -21.06 -7.27 -2.54
C GLY A 180 -20.39 -5.94 -2.19
N THR A 181 -19.07 -5.95 -2.18
CA THR A 181 -18.24 -4.77 -1.98
C THR A 181 -17.20 -4.66 -3.08
N ARG A 182 -17.13 -3.49 -3.68
CA ARG A 182 -16.02 -3.05 -4.52
C ARG A 182 -14.99 -2.40 -3.60
N LEU A 183 -13.88 -3.09 -3.33
CA LEU A 183 -12.78 -2.58 -2.53
C LEU A 183 -11.76 -1.89 -3.44
N LEU A 184 -11.64 -0.57 -3.32
CA LEU A 184 -10.62 0.22 -3.99
C LEU A 184 -9.45 0.49 -3.04
N VAL A 185 -8.24 0.39 -3.56
CA VAL A 185 -7.01 0.74 -2.85
C VAL A 185 -6.22 1.74 -3.68
N ARG A 186 -5.96 2.91 -3.10
CA ARG A 186 -5.20 3.98 -3.74
C ARG A 186 -3.93 4.28 -2.95
N GLU A 187 -2.80 4.15 -3.64
CA GLU A 187 -1.48 4.54 -3.16
C GLU A 187 -1.09 5.84 -3.86
N ARG A 188 -0.63 6.83 -3.09
CA ARG A 188 -0.06 8.07 -3.63
C ARG A 188 1.34 8.27 -3.06
N TYR A 189 2.27 8.63 -3.93
CA TYR A 189 3.65 8.93 -3.55
C TYR A 189 4.03 10.31 -4.04
N ARG A 190 4.64 11.12 -3.17
CA ARG A 190 5.32 12.36 -3.54
C ARG A 190 6.80 12.21 -3.25
N TYR A 191 7.62 12.35 -4.27
CA TYR A 191 9.06 12.16 -4.18
C TYR A 191 9.71 13.42 -3.62
N ARG A 192 10.40 13.29 -2.49
CA ARG A 192 11.18 14.39 -1.89
C ARG A 192 12.58 14.52 -2.51
N ALA A 193 13.03 13.49 -3.22
CA ALA A 193 14.33 13.49 -3.88
C ALA A 193 14.24 13.04 -5.35
N PRO A 194 15.04 13.64 -6.26
CA PRO A 194 15.02 13.32 -7.70
C PRO A 194 15.54 11.91 -8.02
N TRP A 195 16.19 11.24 -7.05
CA TRP A 195 16.58 9.83 -7.15
C TRP A 195 15.50 8.88 -6.65
N ALA A 196 14.52 9.35 -5.88
CA ALA A 196 13.49 8.51 -5.27
C ALA A 196 12.67 7.79 -6.35
N GLY A 197 12.31 8.46 -7.45
CA GLY A 197 11.61 7.83 -8.57
C GLY A 197 12.35 6.63 -9.18
N ARG A 198 13.69 6.63 -9.20
CA ARG A 198 14.50 5.51 -9.70
C ARG A 198 14.52 4.31 -8.74
N MET A 199 14.31 4.54 -7.44
CA MET A 199 14.18 3.48 -6.44
C MET A 199 12.75 2.96 -6.33
N VAL A 200 11.76 3.86 -6.42
CA VAL A 200 10.34 3.51 -6.32
C VAL A 200 9.89 2.70 -7.52
N GLU A 201 10.47 2.88 -8.70
CA GLU A 201 10.02 2.21 -9.92
C GLU A 201 10.18 0.67 -9.88
N PRO A 202 11.32 0.08 -9.49
CA PRO A 202 11.41 -1.37 -9.23
C PRO A 202 10.52 -1.83 -8.07
N VAL A 203 10.47 -1.05 -6.99
CA VAL A 203 9.66 -1.37 -5.80
C VAL A 203 8.16 -1.36 -6.13
N SER A 204 7.70 -0.53 -7.06
CA SER A 204 6.30 -0.43 -7.45
C SER A 204 5.75 -1.71 -8.09
N TRP A 205 6.60 -2.44 -8.80
CA TRP A 205 6.26 -3.75 -9.36
C TRP A 205 6.16 -4.84 -8.30
N VAL A 206 7.02 -4.79 -7.28
CA VAL A 206 6.94 -5.71 -6.13
C VAL A 206 5.73 -5.36 -5.26
N SER A 207 5.53 -4.06 -4.97
CA SER A 207 4.35 -3.53 -4.26
C SER A 207 3.05 -3.97 -4.94
N LEU A 208 2.99 -3.94 -6.28
CA LEU A 208 1.81 -4.45 -6.99
C LEU A 208 1.47 -5.90 -6.63
N LEU A 209 2.47 -6.78 -6.62
CA LEU A 209 2.26 -8.19 -6.31
C LEU A 209 1.80 -8.37 -4.86
N MET A 210 2.38 -7.59 -3.93
CA MET A 210 2.04 -7.61 -2.51
C MET A 210 0.62 -7.09 -2.28
N THR A 211 0.28 -5.93 -2.83
CA THR A 211 -1.05 -5.30 -2.74
C THR A 211 -2.12 -6.20 -3.38
N GLU A 212 -1.83 -6.83 -4.52
CA GLU A 212 -2.77 -7.77 -5.15
C GLU A 212 -3.01 -9.00 -4.26
N ARG A 213 -1.96 -9.56 -3.65
CA ARG A 213 -2.08 -10.70 -2.74
C ARG A 213 -2.87 -10.34 -1.48
N MET A 214 -2.58 -9.20 -0.87
CA MET A 214 -3.31 -8.66 0.29
C MET A 214 -4.80 -8.51 -0.03
N LEU A 215 -5.13 -7.86 -1.16
CA LEU A 215 -6.51 -7.67 -1.59
C LEU A 215 -7.28 -8.99 -1.72
N ARG A 216 -6.64 -10.00 -2.32
CA ARG A 216 -7.22 -11.35 -2.41
C ARG A 216 -7.33 -12.00 -1.02
N GLY A 217 -6.33 -11.82 -0.16
CA GLY A 217 -6.33 -12.36 1.21
C GLY A 217 -7.44 -11.79 2.09
N ILE A 218 -7.75 -10.50 1.93
CA ILE A 218 -8.91 -9.85 2.58
C ILE A 218 -10.21 -10.42 2.03
N ARG A 219 -10.35 -10.46 0.70
CA ARG A 219 -11.55 -11.02 0.05
C ARG A 219 -11.84 -12.43 0.53
N ASP A 220 -10.86 -13.32 0.44
CA ASP A 220 -11.04 -14.74 0.74
C ASP A 220 -11.47 -14.94 2.21
N ARG A 221 -10.98 -14.10 3.15
CA ARG A 221 -11.37 -14.13 4.57
C ARG A 221 -12.75 -13.54 4.83
N ALA A 222 -13.07 -12.42 4.19
CA ALA A 222 -14.39 -11.80 4.29
C ALA A 222 -15.49 -12.73 3.72
N GLU A 223 -15.20 -13.43 2.62
CA GLU A 223 -16.14 -14.39 2.02
C GLU A 223 -16.26 -15.69 2.84
N GLN A 224 -15.20 -16.14 3.51
CA GLN A 224 -15.22 -17.36 4.34
C GLN A 224 -16.01 -17.20 5.64
N GLY A 225 -16.03 -16.01 6.26
CA GLY A 225 -16.82 -15.73 7.47
C GLY A 225 -18.34 -15.90 7.31
N ARG A 226 -18.79 -16.18 6.08
CA ARG A 226 -20.19 -16.34 5.68
C ARG A 226 -20.64 -17.80 5.55
N LEU A 227 -19.70 -18.77 5.58
CA LEU A 227 -19.99 -20.21 5.57
C LEU A 227 -20.13 -20.76 6.99
#